data_AF-A0A834XW76-F1
#
_entry.id   AF-A0A834XW76-F1
#
_cell.length_a   1.000
_cell.length_b   1.000
_cell.length_c   1.000
_cell.angle_alpha   90.00
_cell.angle_beta   90.00
_cell.angle_gamma   90.00
#
_symmetry.space_group_name_H-M   'P 1'
#
loop_
_entity.id
_entity.type
_entity.pdbx_description
1 polymer ?
#
loop_
_entity_poly.entity_id
_entity_poly.type
_entity_poly.pdbx_seq_one_letter_code
_entity_poly.pdbx_strand_id
1 'polypeptide(L)'
;MSKKEKHRRDILSKKEDSDEARLQFIKELTAKNAEERAEIVNEARKLLFYKKPHCRLINSALLTSECYRELNAQIEFNKKLQNVDKQQDKEYADILKKDTENFINEEKQKIQNRMIKIKTYGDELKKQINETNNNLKEIEMTELRSDQEALINMNKELQLIEQCEAEQIIKKKEEIKKLFLDSLEEKRRREEKIKVDEDLENRAIQAYKNTKSKLNKITKEKLKKEQIEKIQRTEYLERLRKAIAEKDEIENKKIEAKRNFAEKMKNDILKYHSDIEELKKKKADEEKNLIAWETLQRYKRNEFNEENKLKQLQEEWKKKIDMREYLKKQMEEQEAINNHEKVMNDESKEVKQAIDKTNNKVLAYGQEVLEESKGVRPLFPIIKAIEQFKKENNLLPRKTFEIEEEEEDSPLARKRNMKKICSNPLSPDKIFYLG
;
A
#
# COMPACT_ATOMS: atom_id res chain seq x y z
N MET A 1 -68.69 86.41 31.46
CA MET A 1 -67.94 85.85 30.32
C MET A 1 -68.90 85.14 29.37
N SER A 2 -68.71 85.33 28.07
CA SER A 2 -69.48 84.71 26.98
C SER A 2 -69.07 83.26 26.76
N LYS A 3 -70.00 82.42 26.28
CA LYS A 3 -69.72 81.01 25.91
C LYS A 3 -68.56 80.90 24.89
N LYS A 4 -68.40 81.90 24.00
CA LYS A 4 -67.29 81.98 23.05
C LYS A 4 -65.91 82.17 23.71
N GLU A 5 -65.84 82.88 24.84
CA GLU A 5 -64.58 83.12 25.57
C GLU A 5 -64.12 81.89 26.34
N LYS A 6 -65.07 81.14 26.93
CA LYS A 6 -64.75 79.88 27.62
C LYS A 6 -64.24 78.85 26.61
N HIS A 7 -64.98 78.63 25.52
CA HIS A 7 -64.58 77.74 24.44
C HIS A 7 -63.20 78.09 23.83
N ARG A 8 -62.85 79.38 23.70
CA ARG A 8 -61.50 79.80 23.28
C ARG A 8 -60.41 79.40 24.29
N ARG A 9 -60.64 79.52 25.60
CA ARG A 9 -59.69 79.05 26.62
C ARG A 9 -59.58 77.52 26.62
N ASP A 10 -60.70 76.81 26.54
CA ASP A 10 -60.73 75.34 26.50
C ASP A 10 -60.03 74.75 25.24
N ILE A 11 -59.91 75.54 24.17
CA ILE A 11 -59.11 75.20 22.97
C ILE A 11 -57.63 75.58 23.14
N LEU A 12 -57.32 76.67 23.84
CA LEU A 12 -55.94 77.08 24.11
C LEU A 12 -55.26 76.11 25.08
N SER A 13 -55.90 75.78 26.22
CA SER A 13 -55.34 74.82 27.17
C SER A 13 -55.12 73.46 26.52
N LYS A 14 -56.06 72.95 25.72
CA LYS A 14 -55.88 71.69 24.99
C LYS A 14 -54.78 71.72 23.92
N LYS A 15 -54.36 72.90 23.45
CA LYS A 15 -53.15 73.03 22.63
C LYS A 15 -51.90 73.06 23.49
N GLU A 16 -51.92 73.82 24.58
CA GLU A 16 -50.83 73.87 25.57
C GLU A 16 -50.54 72.45 26.12
N ASP A 17 -51.55 71.72 26.60
CA ASP A 17 -51.49 70.31 27.01
C ASP A 17 -50.90 69.41 25.90
N SER A 18 -51.34 69.59 24.64
CA SER A 18 -50.91 68.78 23.50
C SER A 18 -49.48 69.10 23.06
N ASP A 19 -49.03 70.34 23.20
CA ASP A 19 -47.69 70.78 22.81
C ASP A 19 -46.68 70.50 23.94
N GLU A 20 -47.09 70.52 25.21
CA GLU A 20 -46.32 69.96 26.32
C GLU A 20 -46.13 68.45 26.18
N ALA A 21 -47.19 67.68 25.85
CA ALA A 21 -47.08 66.25 25.60
C ALA A 21 -46.14 65.94 24.41
N ARG A 22 -46.18 66.74 23.34
CA ARG A 22 -45.21 66.66 22.23
C ARG A 22 -43.79 66.97 22.69
N LEU A 23 -43.58 68.00 23.51
CA LEU A 23 -42.27 68.35 24.05
C LEU A 23 -41.71 67.27 24.99
N GLN A 24 -42.56 66.60 25.76
CA GLN A 24 -42.17 65.44 26.58
C GLN A 24 -41.78 64.25 25.70
N PHE A 25 -42.61 63.89 24.71
CA PHE A 25 -42.31 62.82 23.76
C PHE A 25 -41.02 63.07 22.97
N ILE A 26 -40.78 64.31 22.52
CA ILE A 26 -39.53 64.70 21.84
C ILE A 26 -38.34 64.55 22.80
N LYS A 27 -38.45 64.99 24.06
CA LYS A 27 -37.39 64.81 25.07
C LYS A 27 -37.06 63.33 25.29
N GLU A 28 -38.06 62.48 25.53
CA GLU A 28 -37.86 61.03 25.66
C GLU A 28 -37.21 60.41 24.42
N LEU A 29 -37.67 60.78 23.23
CA LEU A 29 -37.12 60.30 21.97
C LEU A 29 -35.67 60.76 21.79
N THR A 30 -35.32 62.00 22.19
CA THR A 30 -33.92 62.46 22.18
C THR A 30 -33.05 61.78 23.23
N ALA A 31 -33.61 61.38 24.38
CA ALA A 31 -32.89 60.62 25.40
C ALA A 31 -32.56 59.21 24.90
N LYS A 32 -33.57 58.46 24.42
CA LYS A 32 -33.40 57.12 23.84
C LYS A 32 -32.42 57.14 22.65
N ASN A 33 -32.58 58.09 21.73
CA ASN A 33 -31.63 58.29 20.62
C ASN A 33 -30.21 58.66 21.08
N ALA A 34 -30.02 59.25 22.26
CA ALA A 34 -28.70 59.55 22.83
C ALA A 34 -28.09 58.33 23.54
N GLU A 35 -28.90 57.52 24.20
CA GLU A 35 -28.54 56.23 24.80
C GLU A 35 -28.09 55.24 23.72
N GLU A 36 -28.91 55.00 22.69
CA GLU A 36 -28.57 54.17 21.53
C GLU A 36 -27.26 54.63 20.86
N ARG A 37 -27.07 55.94 20.68
CA ARG A 37 -25.81 56.50 20.13
C ARG A 37 -24.62 56.27 21.06
N ALA A 38 -24.81 56.33 22.38
CA ALA A 38 -23.75 56.05 23.33
C ALA A 38 -23.35 54.57 23.32
N GLU A 39 -24.31 53.66 23.20
CA GLU A 39 -24.09 52.21 23.03
C GLU A 39 -23.30 51.93 21.74
N ILE A 40 -23.77 52.39 20.58
CA ILE A 40 -23.09 52.24 19.28
C ILE A 40 -21.65 52.79 19.33
N VAL A 41 -21.43 53.95 19.96
CA VAL A 41 -20.09 54.52 20.13
C VAL A 41 -19.21 53.67 21.07
N ASN A 42 -19.79 53.06 22.11
CA ASN A 42 -19.05 52.19 23.02
C ASN A 42 -18.72 50.83 22.39
N GLU A 43 -19.61 50.25 21.59
CA GLU A 43 -19.31 49.07 20.76
C GLU A 43 -18.20 49.36 19.75
N ALA A 44 -18.30 50.47 19.02
CA ALA A 44 -17.27 50.89 18.08
C ALA A 44 -15.90 51.07 18.76
N ARG A 45 -15.87 51.66 19.97
CA ARG A 45 -14.66 51.75 20.82
C ARG A 45 -14.13 50.37 21.23
N LYS A 46 -15.00 49.43 21.62
CA LYS A 46 -14.63 48.05 21.98
C LYS A 46 -14.02 47.30 20.79
N LEU A 47 -14.63 47.39 19.61
CA LEU A 47 -14.12 46.82 18.37
C LEU A 47 -12.79 47.43 17.92
N LEU A 48 -12.62 48.76 18.03
CA LEU A 48 -11.35 49.43 17.76
C LEU A 48 -10.25 49.02 18.75
N PHE A 49 -10.59 48.81 20.02
CA PHE A 49 -9.67 48.30 21.04
C PHE A 49 -9.23 46.86 20.73
N TYR A 50 -10.15 45.95 20.38
CA TYR A 50 -9.82 44.57 20.00
C TYR A 50 -9.01 44.46 18.70
N LYS A 51 -9.10 45.46 17.80
CA LYS A 51 -8.25 45.53 16.60
C LYS A 51 -6.78 45.91 16.88
N LYS A 52 -6.43 46.39 18.08
CA LYS A 52 -5.03 46.73 18.44
C LYS A 52 -4.13 45.47 18.43
N PRO A 53 -2.85 45.56 18.00
CA PRO A 53 -1.97 44.39 17.85
C PRO A 53 -1.87 43.51 19.10
N HIS A 54 -1.69 44.09 20.28
CA HIS A 54 -1.54 43.33 21.53
C HIS A 54 -2.86 42.68 21.98
N CYS A 55 -4.01 43.31 21.73
CA CYS A 55 -5.32 42.68 21.94
C CYS A 55 -5.52 41.52 20.96
N ARG A 56 -5.11 41.66 19.70
CA ARG A 56 -5.12 40.56 18.71
C ARG A 56 -4.21 39.40 19.13
N LEU A 57 -3.07 39.67 19.76
CA LEU A 57 -2.19 38.64 20.32
C LEU A 57 -2.91 37.85 21.42
N ILE A 58 -3.53 38.53 22.39
CA ILE A 58 -4.36 37.90 23.44
C ILE A 58 -5.50 37.07 22.81
N ASN A 59 -6.19 37.60 21.78
CA ASN A 59 -7.29 36.88 21.11
C ASN A 59 -6.82 35.64 20.35
N SER A 60 -5.65 35.69 19.71
CA SER A 60 -5.04 34.51 19.08
C SER A 60 -4.61 33.47 20.11
N ALA A 61 -4.14 33.89 21.29
CA ALA A 61 -3.80 33.00 22.39
C ALA A 61 -5.05 32.35 23.03
N LEU A 62 -6.15 33.11 23.18
CA LEU A 62 -7.45 32.61 23.58
C LEU A 62 -7.96 31.55 22.60
N LEU A 63 -7.99 31.85 21.29
CA LEU A 63 -8.35 30.87 20.25
C LEU A 63 -7.45 29.63 20.31
N THR A 64 -6.14 29.80 20.51
CA THR A 64 -5.20 28.68 20.69
C THR A 64 -5.55 27.82 21.92
N SER A 65 -5.96 28.44 23.02
CA SER A 65 -6.39 27.70 24.24
C SER A 65 -7.71 26.94 24.04
N GLU A 66 -8.66 27.51 23.28
CA GLU A 66 -9.90 26.83 22.87
C GLU A 66 -9.56 25.60 22.02
N CYS A 67 -8.68 25.72 21.01
CA CYS A 67 -8.22 24.59 20.20
C CYS A 67 -7.57 23.48 21.05
N TYR A 68 -6.81 23.81 22.10
CA TYR A 68 -6.28 22.81 23.02
C TYR A 68 -7.33 22.17 23.93
N ARG A 69 -8.43 22.87 24.30
CA ARG A 69 -9.56 22.24 25.01
C ARG A 69 -10.23 21.19 24.11
N GLU A 70 -10.55 21.56 22.87
CA GLU A 70 -11.19 20.65 21.92
C GLU A 70 -10.30 19.45 21.58
N LEU A 71 -8.98 19.66 21.42
CA LEU A 71 -8.02 18.58 21.22
C LEU A 71 -8.00 17.60 22.42
N ASN A 72 -8.04 18.10 23.65
CA ASN A 72 -8.09 17.26 24.83
C ASN A 72 -9.40 16.45 24.90
N ALA A 73 -10.54 17.07 24.57
CA ALA A 73 -11.83 16.38 24.49
C ALA A 73 -11.84 15.28 23.41
N GLN A 74 -11.23 15.52 22.25
CA GLN A 74 -11.04 14.52 21.20
C GLN A 74 -10.13 13.37 21.65
N ILE A 75 -9.04 13.67 22.38
CA ILE A 75 -8.15 12.64 22.95
C ILE A 75 -8.89 11.77 23.97
N GLU A 76 -9.74 12.35 24.83
CA GLU A 76 -10.60 11.59 25.74
C GLU A 76 -11.66 10.76 25.03
N PHE A 77 -12.29 11.30 23.98
CA PHE A 77 -13.24 10.56 23.17
C PHE A 77 -12.59 9.36 22.48
N ASN A 78 -11.41 9.56 21.87
CA ASN A 78 -10.65 8.48 21.23
C ASN A 78 -10.18 7.42 22.23
N LYS A 79 -9.82 7.80 23.46
CA LYS A 79 -9.53 6.83 24.56
C LYS A 79 -10.77 6.02 24.96
N LYS A 80 -11.97 6.63 24.96
CA LYS A 80 -13.24 5.93 25.22
C LYS A 80 -13.55 4.95 24.10
N LEU A 81 -13.43 5.37 22.84
CA LEU A 81 -13.62 4.50 21.66
C LEU A 81 -12.68 3.29 21.69
N GLN A 82 -11.37 3.50 21.86
CA GLN A 82 -10.38 2.42 22.01
C GLN A 82 -10.64 1.45 23.18
N ASN A 83 -11.47 1.83 24.16
CA ASN A 83 -11.85 0.93 25.25
C ASN A 83 -13.13 0.14 24.91
N VAL A 84 -14.03 0.69 24.10
CA VAL A 84 -15.17 -0.03 23.51
C VAL A 84 -14.68 -1.06 22.49
N ASP A 85 -13.75 -0.69 21.61
CA ASP A 85 -13.14 -1.60 20.62
C ASP A 85 -12.53 -2.83 21.34
N LYS A 86 -11.74 -2.59 22.41
CA LYS A 86 -11.15 -3.64 23.28
C LYS A 86 -12.18 -4.43 24.12
N GLN A 87 -13.44 -4.00 24.19
CA GLN A 87 -14.53 -4.78 24.77
C GLN A 87 -15.14 -5.69 23.69
N GLN A 88 -15.42 -5.15 22.51
CA GLN A 88 -15.91 -5.92 21.36
C GLN A 88 -14.93 -7.02 20.93
N ASP A 89 -13.62 -6.73 20.88
CA ASP A 89 -12.56 -7.73 20.61
C ASP A 89 -12.60 -8.91 21.60
N LYS A 90 -12.87 -8.63 22.89
CA LYS A 90 -12.96 -9.66 23.93
C LYS A 90 -14.24 -10.47 23.81
N GLU A 91 -15.37 -9.82 23.61
CA GLU A 91 -16.67 -10.48 23.40
C GLU A 91 -16.61 -11.40 22.17
N TYR A 92 -16.00 -10.94 21.07
CA TYR A 92 -15.77 -11.75 19.88
C TYR A 92 -14.81 -12.91 20.13
N ALA A 93 -13.69 -12.69 20.83
CA ALA A 93 -12.77 -13.76 21.22
C ALA A 93 -13.42 -14.80 22.15
N ASP A 94 -14.34 -14.40 23.03
CA ASP A 94 -15.07 -15.30 23.93
C ASP A 94 -16.22 -16.04 23.21
N ILE A 95 -16.76 -15.50 22.12
CA ILE A 95 -17.63 -16.24 21.19
C ILE A 95 -16.82 -17.34 20.49
N LEU A 96 -15.66 -17.00 19.89
CA LEU A 96 -14.81 -17.98 19.21
C LEU A 96 -14.32 -19.11 20.13
N LYS A 97 -14.05 -18.82 21.42
CA LYS A 97 -13.76 -19.87 22.42
C LYS A 97 -14.94 -20.82 22.60
N LYS A 98 -16.15 -20.30 22.80
CA LYS A 98 -17.37 -21.12 22.95
C LYS A 98 -17.63 -21.96 21.71
N ASP A 99 -17.45 -21.41 20.51
CA ASP A 99 -17.66 -22.15 19.26
C ASP A 99 -16.62 -23.27 19.07
N THR A 100 -15.36 -23.04 19.44
CA THR A 100 -14.32 -24.09 19.42
C THR A 100 -14.54 -25.16 20.50
N GLU A 101 -14.98 -24.77 21.70
CA GLU A 101 -15.38 -25.72 22.76
C GLU A 101 -16.60 -26.57 22.33
N ASN A 102 -17.62 -25.94 21.72
CA ASN A 102 -18.79 -26.61 21.17
C ASN A 102 -18.39 -27.62 20.08
N PHE A 103 -17.55 -27.21 19.11
CA PHE A 103 -17.04 -28.10 18.06
C PHE A 103 -16.27 -29.31 18.64
N ILE A 104 -15.38 -29.08 19.60
CA ILE A 104 -14.62 -30.13 20.29
C ILE A 104 -15.56 -31.11 21.03
N ASN A 105 -16.64 -30.60 21.62
CA ASN A 105 -17.62 -31.44 22.31
C ASN A 105 -18.52 -32.22 21.33
N GLU A 106 -18.89 -31.63 20.20
CA GLU A 106 -19.54 -32.35 19.10
C GLU A 106 -18.65 -33.48 18.54
N GLU A 107 -17.36 -33.24 18.32
CA GLU A 107 -16.40 -34.26 17.87
C GLU A 107 -16.32 -35.44 18.85
N LYS A 108 -16.21 -35.16 20.16
CA LYS A 108 -16.26 -36.19 21.21
C LYS A 108 -17.56 -37.01 21.15
N GLN A 109 -18.71 -36.35 20.99
CA GLN A 109 -20.00 -37.05 20.83
C GLN A 109 -20.06 -37.88 19.54
N LYS A 110 -19.57 -37.36 18.42
CA LYS A 110 -19.49 -38.08 17.13
C LYS A 110 -18.60 -39.34 17.27
N ILE A 111 -17.48 -39.25 17.99
CA ILE A 111 -16.59 -40.38 18.30
C ILE A 111 -17.28 -41.38 19.24
N GLN A 112 -17.92 -40.93 20.32
CA GLN A 112 -18.67 -41.82 21.24
C GLN A 112 -19.80 -42.56 20.50
N ASN A 113 -20.57 -41.87 19.66
CA ASN A 113 -21.64 -42.46 18.86
C ASN A 113 -21.11 -43.49 17.84
N ARG A 114 -19.93 -43.27 17.24
CA ARG A 114 -19.25 -44.28 16.42
C ARG A 114 -18.82 -45.49 17.25
N MET A 115 -18.23 -45.28 18.43
CA MET A 115 -17.80 -46.36 19.32
C MET A 115 -18.98 -47.21 19.83
N ILE A 116 -20.14 -46.58 20.09
CA ILE A 116 -21.38 -47.30 20.43
C ILE A 116 -21.84 -48.16 19.25
N LYS A 117 -21.93 -47.61 18.04
CA LYS A 117 -22.33 -48.37 16.83
C LYS A 117 -21.39 -49.53 16.51
N ILE A 118 -20.08 -49.36 16.70
CA ILE A 118 -19.09 -50.43 16.51
C ILE A 118 -19.29 -51.54 17.56
N LYS A 119 -19.60 -51.19 18.82
CA LYS A 119 -19.93 -52.18 19.85
C LYS A 119 -21.21 -52.95 19.54
N THR A 120 -22.32 -52.26 19.23
CA THR A 120 -23.59 -52.94 18.93
C THR A 120 -23.47 -53.89 17.74
N TYR A 121 -22.84 -53.44 16.65
CA TYR A 121 -22.57 -54.29 15.49
C TYR A 121 -21.63 -55.46 15.82
N GLY A 122 -20.60 -55.24 16.64
CA GLY A 122 -19.73 -56.31 17.13
C GLY A 122 -20.46 -57.35 18.00
N ASP A 123 -21.47 -56.94 18.76
CA ASP A 123 -22.30 -57.82 19.57
C ASP A 123 -23.40 -58.52 18.76
N GLU A 124 -23.91 -57.89 17.69
CA GLU A 124 -24.76 -58.52 16.67
C GLU A 124 -24.00 -59.62 15.91
N LEU A 125 -22.76 -59.36 15.47
CA LEU A 125 -21.92 -60.38 14.84
C LEU A 125 -21.61 -61.56 15.78
N LYS A 126 -21.38 -61.32 17.08
CA LYS A 126 -21.22 -62.40 18.07
C LYS A 126 -22.47 -63.26 18.20
N LYS A 127 -23.66 -62.67 18.17
CA LYS A 127 -24.93 -63.43 18.17
C LYS A 127 -25.03 -64.32 16.93
N GLN A 128 -24.80 -63.76 15.74
CA GLN A 128 -24.81 -64.51 14.48
C GLN A 128 -23.79 -65.66 14.49
N ILE A 129 -22.57 -65.43 14.99
CA ILE A 129 -21.54 -66.48 15.13
C ILE A 129 -21.97 -67.58 16.11
N ASN A 130 -22.61 -67.21 17.24
CA ASN A 130 -23.11 -68.19 18.21
C ASN A 130 -24.30 -68.98 17.64
N GLU A 131 -25.19 -68.33 16.91
CA GLU A 131 -26.33 -68.95 16.20
C GLU A 131 -25.83 -69.94 15.13
N THR A 132 -24.87 -69.55 14.28
CA THR A 132 -24.29 -70.49 13.29
C THR A 132 -23.54 -71.63 13.95
N ASN A 133 -22.79 -71.40 15.04
CA ASN A 133 -22.11 -72.44 15.79
C ASN A 133 -23.07 -73.42 16.50
N ASN A 134 -24.26 -72.97 16.89
CA ASN A 134 -25.29 -73.85 17.44
C ASN A 134 -25.96 -74.66 16.33
N ASN A 135 -26.35 -74.02 15.22
CA ASN A 135 -26.94 -74.68 14.06
C ASN A 135 -26.00 -75.75 13.47
N LEU A 136 -24.69 -75.48 13.40
CA LEU A 136 -23.69 -76.47 12.98
C LEU A 136 -23.65 -77.69 13.90
N LYS A 137 -23.67 -77.50 15.22
CA LYS A 137 -23.74 -78.62 16.18
C LYS A 137 -25.04 -79.40 16.09
N GLU A 138 -26.16 -78.73 15.80
CA GLU A 138 -27.44 -79.41 15.56
C GLU A 138 -27.37 -80.27 14.29
N ILE A 139 -26.78 -79.76 13.22
CA ILE A 139 -26.52 -80.51 11.98
C ILE A 139 -25.60 -81.71 12.26
N GLU A 140 -24.42 -81.50 12.85
CA GLU A 140 -23.47 -82.56 13.23
C GLU A 140 -24.14 -83.66 14.07
N MET A 141 -24.98 -83.28 15.04
CA MET A 141 -25.73 -84.22 15.88
C MET A 141 -26.88 -84.95 15.15
N THR A 142 -27.42 -84.38 14.07
CA THR A 142 -28.39 -85.08 13.19
C THR A 142 -27.71 -86.01 12.18
N GLU A 143 -26.59 -85.60 11.59
CA GLU A 143 -25.77 -86.42 10.70
C GLU A 143 -25.25 -87.65 11.45
N LEU A 144 -24.66 -87.46 12.63
CA LEU A 144 -24.16 -88.55 13.48
C LEU A 144 -25.25 -89.53 13.93
N ARG A 145 -26.51 -89.09 14.08
CA ARG A 145 -27.66 -89.99 14.30
C ARG A 145 -28.05 -90.75 13.04
N SER A 146 -28.11 -90.07 11.89
CA SER A 146 -28.38 -90.69 10.59
C SER A 146 -27.36 -91.78 10.27
N ASP A 147 -26.07 -91.52 10.52
CA ASP A 147 -25.00 -92.50 10.34
C ASP A 147 -25.11 -93.70 11.29
N GLN A 148 -25.51 -93.47 12.55
CA GLN A 148 -25.78 -94.56 13.50
C GLN A 148 -26.96 -95.42 13.05
N GLU A 149 -28.05 -94.81 12.58
CA GLU A 149 -29.22 -95.53 12.05
C GLU A 149 -28.88 -96.28 10.75
N ALA A 150 -28.07 -95.70 9.87
CA ALA A 150 -27.56 -96.36 8.66
C ALA A 150 -26.68 -97.56 8.98
N LEU A 151 -25.74 -97.44 9.94
CA LEU A 151 -24.91 -98.55 10.43
C LEU A 151 -25.76 -99.67 11.06
N ILE A 152 -26.77 -99.32 11.85
CA ILE A 152 -27.72 -100.28 12.43
C ILE A 152 -28.50 -101.01 11.33
N ASN A 153 -28.89 -100.33 10.26
CA ASN A 153 -29.63 -100.95 9.16
C ASN A 153 -28.73 -101.83 8.27
N MET A 154 -27.54 -101.38 7.90
CA MET A 154 -26.55 -102.20 7.19
C MET A 154 -26.19 -103.48 7.97
N ASN A 155 -26.10 -103.42 9.30
CA ASN A 155 -25.84 -104.59 10.13
C ASN A 155 -27.01 -105.60 10.12
N LYS A 156 -28.27 -105.14 10.07
CA LYS A 156 -29.44 -106.03 9.86
C LYS A 156 -29.43 -106.66 8.48
N GLU A 157 -29.08 -105.90 7.44
CA GLU A 157 -28.97 -106.41 6.07
C GLU A 157 -27.87 -107.48 5.95
N LEU A 158 -26.71 -107.26 6.56
CA LEU A 158 -25.63 -108.26 6.64
C LEU A 158 -26.10 -109.55 7.34
N GLN A 159 -26.75 -109.46 8.50
CA GLN A 159 -27.30 -110.64 9.20
C GLN A 159 -28.35 -111.38 8.36
N LEU A 160 -29.15 -110.67 7.57
CA LEU A 160 -30.14 -111.27 6.67
C LEU A 160 -29.46 -111.93 5.45
N ILE A 161 -28.37 -111.35 4.93
CA ILE A 161 -27.54 -111.96 3.89
C ILE A 161 -26.89 -113.25 4.41
N GLU A 162 -26.29 -113.24 5.60
CA GLU A 162 -25.70 -114.44 6.23
C GLU A 162 -26.73 -115.57 6.39
N GLN A 163 -27.96 -115.24 6.78
CA GLN A 163 -29.07 -116.21 6.86
C GLN A 163 -29.46 -116.74 5.47
N CYS A 164 -29.60 -115.87 4.47
CA CYS A 164 -29.87 -116.27 3.09
C CYS A 164 -28.75 -117.13 2.48
N GLU A 165 -27.48 -116.85 2.79
CA GLU A 165 -26.34 -117.65 2.34
C GLU A 165 -26.29 -119.01 3.03
N ALA A 166 -26.56 -119.07 4.34
CA ALA A 166 -26.69 -120.35 5.07
C ALA A 166 -27.81 -121.22 4.48
N GLU A 167 -28.98 -120.64 4.20
CA GLU A 167 -30.06 -121.33 3.48
C GLU A 167 -29.63 -121.80 2.08
N GLN A 168 -28.95 -120.96 1.30
CA GLN A 168 -28.45 -121.33 -0.01
C GLN A 168 -27.42 -122.46 0.06
N ILE A 169 -26.55 -122.50 1.08
CA ILE A 169 -25.59 -123.58 1.30
C ILE A 169 -26.31 -124.89 1.65
N ILE A 170 -27.42 -124.84 2.39
CA ILE A 170 -28.27 -126.01 2.66
C ILE A 170 -28.94 -126.48 1.36
N LYS A 171 -29.61 -125.58 0.63
CA LYS A 171 -30.26 -125.88 -0.66
C LYS A 171 -29.28 -126.46 -1.68
N LYS A 172 -28.09 -125.87 -1.84
CA LYS A 172 -27.01 -126.38 -2.69
C LYS A 172 -26.50 -127.76 -2.24
N LYS A 173 -26.43 -128.05 -0.93
CA LYS A 173 -26.09 -129.40 -0.43
C LYS A 173 -27.18 -130.44 -0.76
N GLU A 174 -28.45 -130.05 -0.81
CA GLU A 174 -29.56 -130.92 -1.22
C GLU A 174 -29.61 -131.12 -2.74
N GLU A 175 -29.37 -130.07 -3.52
CA GLU A 175 -29.21 -130.13 -4.97
C GLU A 175 -28.01 -131.01 -5.35
N ILE A 176 -26.86 -130.86 -4.69
CA ILE A 176 -25.69 -131.72 -4.90
C ILE A 176 -26.00 -133.18 -4.55
N LYS A 177 -26.79 -133.47 -3.50
CA LYS A 177 -27.26 -134.84 -3.21
C LYS A 177 -28.15 -135.40 -4.33
N LYS A 178 -29.07 -134.60 -4.88
CA LYS A 178 -29.88 -134.99 -6.05
C LYS A 178 -28.99 -135.24 -7.26
N LEU A 179 -28.09 -134.31 -7.58
CA LEU A 179 -27.14 -134.45 -8.70
C LEU A 179 -26.21 -135.66 -8.55
N PHE A 180 -25.86 -136.10 -7.33
CA PHE A 180 -25.14 -137.36 -7.13
C PHE A 180 -25.99 -138.61 -7.39
N LEU A 181 -27.31 -138.56 -7.18
CA LEU A 181 -28.23 -139.63 -7.58
C LEU A 181 -28.48 -139.59 -9.09
N ASP A 182 -28.79 -138.42 -9.64
CA ASP A 182 -29.06 -138.20 -11.06
C ASP A 182 -27.83 -138.50 -11.93
N SER A 183 -26.61 -138.23 -11.44
CA SER A 183 -25.37 -138.59 -12.17
C SER A 183 -25.00 -140.06 -12.11
N LEU A 184 -25.51 -140.83 -11.13
CA LEU A 184 -25.46 -142.30 -11.18
C LEU A 184 -26.38 -142.84 -12.28
N GLU A 185 -27.55 -142.23 -12.49
CA GLU A 185 -28.41 -142.53 -13.65
C GLU A 185 -27.83 -142.03 -14.97
N GLU A 186 -27.32 -140.80 -15.04
CA GLU A 186 -26.76 -140.25 -16.28
C GLU A 186 -25.50 -140.98 -16.70
N LYS A 187 -24.64 -141.44 -15.78
CA LYS A 187 -23.48 -142.27 -16.16
C LYS A 187 -23.93 -143.51 -16.94
N ARG A 188 -24.98 -144.17 -16.46
CA ARG A 188 -25.62 -145.31 -17.12
C ARG A 188 -26.18 -144.97 -18.52
N ARG A 189 -26.65 -143.74 -18.75
CA ARG A 189 -27.10 -143.25 -20.08
C ARG A 189 -25.97 -142.73 -20.98
N ARG A 190 -24.87 -142.23 -20.42
CA ARG A 190 -23.71 -141.74 -21.19
C ARG A 190 -22.84 -142.88 -21.72
N GLU A 191 -22.79 -144.01 -21.01
CA GLU A 191 -22.24 -145.28 -21.51
C GLU A 191 -23.02 -145.83 -22.74
N GLU A 192 -24.26 -145.36 -22.96
CA GLU A 192 -25.04 -145.61 -24.18
C GLU A 192 -24.73 -144.57 -25.27
N LYS A 193 -24.66 -143.28 -24.92
CA LYS A 193 -24.52 -142.16 -25.88
C LYS A 193 -23.13 -141.90 -26.46
N ILE A 194 -22.03 -142.22 -25.78
CA ILE A 194 -20.66 -141.94 -26.30
C ILE A 194 -20.40 -142.64 -27.65
N LYS A 195 -21.21 -143.64 -28.01
CA LYS A 195 -21.21 -144.37 -29.28
C LYS A 195 -21.75 -143.57 -30.50
N VAL A 196 -21.96 -142.25 -30.39
CA VAL A 196 -22.70 -141.46 -31.40
C VAL A 196 -22.01 -140.16 -31.82
N ASP A 197 -21.36 -139.42 -30.93
CA ASP A 197 -20.97 -138.02 -31.20
C ASP A 197 -19.56 -137.83 -31.82
N GLU A 198 -18.80 -138.90 -32.10
CA GLU A 198 -17.43 -138.80 -32.65
C GLU A 198 -17.34 -138.32 -34.13
N ASP A 199 -18.47 -138.18 -34.82
CA ASP A 199 -18.54 -138.05 -36.30
C ASP A 199 -18.52 -136.61 -36.90
N LEU A 200 -18.67 -135.52 -36.11
CA LEU A 200 -19.20 -134.25 -36.67
C LEU A 200 -18.33 -132.96 -36.74
N GLU A 201 -17.38 -132.72 -35.85
CA GLU A 201 -17.04 -131.31 -35.46
C GLU A 201 -16.16 -130.49 -36.44
N ASN A 202 -15.53 -131.10 -37.44
CA ASN A 202 -14.32 -130.58 -38.13
C ASN A 202 -14.50 -129.48 -39.22
N ARG A 203 -15.39 -128.47 -39.10
CA ARG A 203 -15.70 -127.54 -40.24
C ARG A 203 -15.72 -126.01 -40.07
N ALA A 204 -15.83 -125.42 -38.87
CA ALA A 204 -16.39 -124.04 -38.76
C ALA A 204 -15.46 -122.81 -38.95
N ILE A 205 -14.12 -122.93 -38.95
CA ILE A 205 -13.22 -121.87 -38.44
C ILE A 205 -12.79 -120.75 -39.44
N GLN A 206 -13.04 -120.85 -40.75
CA GLN A 206 -12.27 -120.08 -41.76
C GLN A 206 -12.59 -118.58 -41.98
N ALA A 207 -13.72 -118.02 -41.52
CA ALA A 207 -14.29 -116.80 -42.13
C ALA A 207 -13.72 -115.41 -41.72
N TYR A 208 -13.01 -115.27 -40.60
CA TYR A 208 -13.03 -114.01 -39.81
C TYR A 208 -11.97 -112.91 -40.14
N LYS A 209 -11.38 -112.85 -41.35
CA LYS A 209 -10.07 -112.16 -41.57
C LYS A 209 -10.02 -110.78 -42.27
N ASN A 210 -11.08 -110.24 -42.89
CA ASN A 210 -10.92 -109.28 -44.01
C ASN A 210 -11.08 -107.76 -43.77
N THR A 211 -11.38 -107.23 -42.56
CA THR A 211 -11.91 -105.85 -42.41
C THR A 211 -11.07 -104.85 -41.58
N LYS A 212 -9.73 -104.95 -41.54
CA LYS A 212 -8.87 -104.14 -40.63
C LYS A 212 -7.84 -103.21 -41.32
N SER A 213 -8.17 -102.54 -42.44
CA SER A 213 -7.13 -101.91 -43.30
C SER A 213 -7.47 -100.56 -43.99
N LYS A 214 -8.14 -99.58 -43.33
CA LYS A 214 -8.40 -98.25 -43.96
C LYS A 214 -8.24 -96.96 -43.13
N LEU A 215 -8.09 -96.98 -41.80
CA LEU A 215 -8.27 -95.76 -40.98
C LEU A 215 -7.01 -94.89 -40.69
N ASN A 216 -5.80 -95.34 -41.01
CA ASN A 216 -4.55 -94.72 -40.51
C ASN A 216 -3.74 -93.98 -41.60
N LYS A 217 -4.12 -92.76 -42.04
CA LYS A 217 -3.33 -92.06 -43.08
C LYS A 217 -3.21 -90.51 -43.14
N ILE A 218 -3.90 -89.69 -42.33
CA ILE A 218 -4.03 -88.25 -42.64
C ILE A 218 -3.47 -87.24 -41.60
N THR A 219 -3.22 -87.60 -40.34
CA THR A 219 -2.88 -86.61 -39.28
C THR A 219 -1.47 -86.73 -38.68
N LYS A 220 -0.42 -86.62 -39.51
CA LYS A 220 0.96 -86.32 -39.07
C LYS A 220 1.71 -85.44 -40.09
N GLU A 221 1.73 -84.13 -39.86
CA GLU A 221 2.83 -83.14 -40.06
C GLU A 221 2.25 -81.71 -39.87
N LYS A 222 2.80 -80.76 -39.07
CA LYS A 222 4.16 -80.20 -38.84
C LYS A 222 4.53 -79.07 -39.83
N LEU A 223 5.23 -77.97 -39.47
CA LEU A 223 5.56 -77.29 -38.19
C LEU A 223 6.32 -75.94 -38.50
N LYS A 224 6.41 -74.99 -37.54
CA LYS A 224 7.27 -73.76 -37.51
C LYS A 224 6.79 -72.58 -38.39
N LYS A 225 7.19 -71.30 -38.22
CA LYS A 225 8.30 -70.57 -37.50
C LYS A 225 7.72 -69.34 -36.72
N GLU A 226 8.22 -68.88 -35.56
CA GLU A 226 9.47 -68.13 -35.23
C GLU A 226 9.56 -66.75 -35.93
N GLN A 227 9.90 -65.56 -35.35
CA GLN A 227 10.39 -65.05 -34.03
C GLN A 227 10.09 -63.48 -33.96
N ILE A 228 9.82 -62.77 -32.83
CA ILE A 228 10.70 -62.23 -31.73
C ILE A 228 11.68 -61.11 -32.24
N GLU A 229 11.85 -59.86 -31.71
CA GLU A 229 11.49 -59.18 -30.41
C GLU A 229 11.59 -57.58 -30.39
N LYS A 230 10.79 -56.85 -29.54
CA LYS A 230 10.98 -55.60 -28.65
C LYS A 230 11.95 -54.39 -28.92
N ILE A 231 11.93 -53.20 -28.23
CA ILE A 231 10.95 -52.30 -27.51
C ILE A 231 11.62 -50.97 -26.96
N GLN A 232 10.88 -49.83 -26.80
CA GLN A 232 11.09 -48.65 -25.85
C GLN A 232 12.35 -47.69 -26.00
N ARG A 233 12.45 -46.42 -25.47
CA ARG A 233 11.55 -45.44 -24.76
C ARG A 233 12.09 -43.96 -24.67
N THR A 234 11.16 -42.97 -24.54
CA THR A 234 11.11 -41.70 -23.70
C THR A 234 12.34 -40.77 -23.50
N GLU A 235 12.29 -39.43 -23.77
CA GLU A 235 11.89 -38.27 -22.89
C GLU A 235 13.10 -37.37 -22.50
N TYR A 236 13.03 -36.10 -22.05
CA TYR A 236 11.99 -35.03 -22.01
C TYR A 236 12.71 -33.65 -21.97
N LEU A 237 11.95 -32.56 -22.06
CA LEU A 237 12.33 -31.13 -21.98
C LEU A 237 13.45 -30.75 -20.96
N GLU A 238 14.17 -29.65 -21.22
CA GLU A 238 13.90 -28.36 -20.55
C GLU A 238 14.75 -27.14 -20.98
N ARG A 239 14.11 -25.95 -20.98
CA ARG A 239 14.69 -24.59 -20.74
C ARG A 239 15.72 -24.03 -21.77
N LEU A 240 15.91 -22.72 -21.96
CA LEU A 240 15.16 -21.51 -21.55
C LEU A 240 15.41 -20.33 -22.54
N ARG A 241 14.33 -19.78 -23.12
CA ARG A 241 13.99 -18.35 -23.37
C ARG A 241 15.05 -17.28 -23.78
N LYS A 242 14.56 -16.37 -24.66
CA LYS A 242 14.92 -14.93 -24.88
C LYS A 242 16.21 -14.68 -25.70
N ALA A 243 16.25 -13.87 -26.77
CA ALA A 243 15.83 -12.45 -27.01
C ALA A 243 16.92 -11.43 -26.57
N ILE A 244 17.16 -10.26 -27.20
CA ILE A 244 16.44 -9.48 -28.24
C ILE A 244 17.42 -8.46 -28.92
N ALA A 245 17.01 -7.75 -29.99
CA ALA A 245 17.68 -6.57 -30.63
C ALA A 245 19.05 -6.83 -31.33
N GLU A 246 19.49 -6.24 -32.46
CA GLU A 246 19.23 -5.03 -33.29
C GLU A 246 20.42 -4.04 -33.28
N LYS A 247 20.54 -3.24 -34.37
CA LYS A 247 21.51 -2.14 -34.63
C LYS A 247 22.94 -2.56 -35.05
N ASP A 248 23.65 -1.85 -35.94
CA ASP A 248 23.32 -0.66 -36.79
C ASP A 248 24.32 -0.54 -37.99
N GLU A 249 24.38 0.64 -38.62
CA GLU A 249 25.50 1.19 -39.44
C GLU A 249 25.56 0.93 -40.96
N ILE A 250 24.72 1.67 -41.69
CA ILE A 250 24.97 2.07 -43.09
C ILE A 250 25.50 3.52 -43.10
N GLU A 251 26.81 3.76 -43.16
CA GLU A 251 27.33 5.15 -43.33
C GLU A 251 28.51 5.37 -44.31
N ASN A 252 29.08 4.33 -44.92
CA ASN A 252 30.28 4.45 -45.77
C ASN A 252 30.01 4.89 -47.24
N LYS A 253 29.38 6.07 -47.45
CA LYS A 253 29.09 6.65 -48.78
C LYS A 253 29.55 8.12 -48.96
N LYS A 254 30.75 8.49 -48.48
CA LYS A 254 31.25 9.89 -48.50
C LYS A 254 32.63 10.13 -49.17
N ILE A 255 33.21 9.15 -49.88
CA ILE A 255 34.64 9.19 -50.27
C ILE A 255 34.93 9.64 -51.72
N GLU A 256 34.01 9.48 -52.68
CA GLU A 256 34.34 9.66 -54.12
C GLU A 256 34.48 11.11 -54.61
N ALA A 257 34.05 12.11 -53.85
CA ALA A 257 33.97 13.51 -54.31
C ALA A 257 35.32 14.25 -54.51
N LYS A 258 36.48 13.64 -54.19
CA LYS A 258 37.76 14.35 -54.03
C LYS A 258 38.71 14.38 -55.24
N ARG A 259 38.42 13.71 -56.37
CA ARG A 259 39.40 13.59 -57.48
C ARG A 259 39.32 14.66 -58.58
N ASN A 260 38.17 15.28 -58.82
CA ASN A 260 37.95 16.14 -60.02
C ASN A 260 38.49 17.58 -59.90
N PHE A 261 39.51 17.82 -59.07
CA PHE A 261 39.98 19.18 -58.73
C PHE A 261 41.30 19.58 -59.40
N ALA A 262 42.15 18.63 -59.79
CA ALA A 262 43.57 18.90 -60.02
C ALA A 262 43.92 19.58 -61.37
N GLU A 263 43.21 19.28 -62.46
CA GLU A 263 43.67 19.62 -63.81
C GLU A 263 43.41 21.06 -64.26
N LYS A 264 42.53 21.82 -63.59
CA LYS A 264 42.29 23.24 -63.95
C LYS A 264 43.54 24.11 -63.77
N MET A 265 44.32 23.84 -62.72
CA MET A 265 45.44 24.65 -62.21
C MET A 265 46.50 25.12 -63.22
N LYS A 266 46.68 24.45 -64.38
CA LYS A 266 47.80 24.75 -65.28
C LYS A 266 47.55 25.86 -66.30
N ASN A 267 46.32 26.01 -66.79
CA ASN A 267 46.01 27.05 -67.79
C ASN A 267 45.88 28.44 -67.16
N ASP A 268 45.69 28.52 -65.85
CA ASP A 268 45.54 29.77 -65.09
C ASP A 268 46.85 30.57 -65.04
N ILE A 269 48.01 29.90 -65.08
CA ILE A 269 49.34 30.47 -64.83
C ILE A 269 49.81 31.47 -65.91
N LEU A 270 49.36 31.33 -67.17
CA LEU A 270 49.85 32.18 -68.26
C LEU A 270 49.06 33.49 -68.45
N LYS A 271 47.77 33.52 -68.12
CA LYS A 271 47.01 34.79 -68.03
C LYS A 271 47.57 35.67 -66.91
N TYR A 272 47.89 35.03 -65.79
CA TYR A 272 48.44 35.61 -64.57
C TYR A 272 49.54 36.66 -64.79
N HIS A 273 50.43 36.47 -65.77
CA HIS A 273 51.53 37.41 -66.05
C HIS A 273 51.10 38.68 -66.78
N SER A 274 50.12 38.60 -67.70
CA SER A 274 49.51 39.79 -68.30
C SER A 274 48.62 40.51 -67.29
N ASP A 275 47.86 39.74 -66.51
CA ASP A 275 47.04 40.25 -65.42
C ASP A 275 47.89 41.03 -64.40
N ILE A 276 49.11 40.55 -64.06
CA ILE A 276 50.04 41.22 -63.14
C ILE A 276 50.40 42.66 -63.56
N GLU A 277 50.53 42.97 -64.84
CA GLU A 277 50.94 44.32 -65.27
C GLU A 277 49.76 45.31 -65.25
N GLU A 278 48.57 44.88 -65.66
CA GLU A 278 47.35 45.65 -65.41
C GLU A 278 47.10 45.80 -63.90
N LEU A 279 47.30 44.75 -63.10
CA LEU A 279 47.20 44.79 -61.66
C LEU A 279 48.20 45.76 -61.02
N LYS A 280 49.41 45.94 -61.57
CA LYS A 280 50.35 46.97 -61.07
C LYS A 280 49.82 48.39 -61.30
N LYS A 281 49.23 48.68 -62.46
CA LYS A 281 48.62 49.99 -62.74
C LYS A 281 47.37 50.22 -61.90
N LYS A 282 46.46 49.22 -61.86
CA LYS A 282 45.26 49.23 -61.02
C LYS A 282 45.64 49.45 -59.55
N LYS A 283 46.65 48.73 -59.02
CA LYS A 283 47.20 48.95 -57.67
C LYS A 283 47.72 50.38 -57.44
N ALA A 284 48.44 50.98 -58.39
CA ALA A 284 48.95 52.33 -58.21
C ALA A 284 47.85 53.41 -58.14
N ASP A 285 46.70 53.19 -58.80
CA ASP A 285 45.54 54.08 -58.70
C ASP A 285 44.61 53.69 -57.54
N GLU A 286 44.51 52.40 -57.21
CA GLU A 286 43.90 51.88 -55.97
C GLU A 286 44.62 52.42 -54.73
N GLU A 287 45.96 52.53 -54.73
CA GLU A 287 46.75 53.12 -53.64
C GLU A 287 46.46 54.62 -53.46
N LYS A 288 46.35 55.40 -54.56
CA LYS A 288 45.92 56.80 -54.48
C LYS A 288 44.50 56.92 -53.95
N ASN A 289 43.59 56.09 -54.44
CA ASN A 289 42.20 56.04 -53.98
C ASN A 289 42.11 55.57 -52.52
N LEU A 290 42.98 54.67 -52.07
CA LEU A 290 43.08 54.19 -50.70
C LEU A 290 43.62 55.28 -49.78
N ILE A 291 44.62 56.07 -50.21
CA ILE A 291 45.13 57.24 -49.46
C ILE A 291 44.07 58.35 -49.37
N ALA A 292 43.34 58.61 -50.47
CA ALA A 292 42.23 59.56 -50.47
C ALA A 292 41.06 59.08 -49.58
N TRP A 293 40.76 57.79 -49.60
CA TRP A 293 39.77 57.17 -48.73
C TRP A 293 40.22 57.19 -47.26
N GLU A 294 41.46 56.80 -46.96
CA GLU A 294 42.04 56.84 -45.62
C GLU A 294 42.02 58.24 -45.03
N THR A 295 42.41 59.27 -45.80
CA THR A 295 42.37 60.65 -45.32
C THR A 295 40.94 61.10 -45.06
N LEU A 296 39.98 60.78 -45.94
CA LEU A 296 38.55 61.00 -45.68
C LEU A 296 38.05 60.23 -44.44
N GLN A 297 38.48 58.99 -44.22
CA GLN A 297 38.13 58.22 -43.02
C GLN A 297 38.79 58.78 -41.76
N ARG A 298 39.99 59.37 -41.85
CA ARG A 298 40.64 60.09 -40.74
C ARG A 298 39.85 61.35 -40.37
N TYR A 299 39.38 62.13 -41.36
CA TYR A 299 38.48 63.26 -41.10
C TYR A 299 37.16 62.81 -40.45
N LYS A 300 36.45 61.85 -41.05
CA LYS A 300 35.21 61.30 -40.48
C LYS A 300 35.39 60.70 -39.08
N ARG A 301 36.52 60.04 -38.82
CA ARG A 301 36.86 59.52 -37.49
C ARG A 301 37.14 60.65 -36.50
N ASN A 302 37.77 61.74 -36.92
CA ASN A 302 38.00 62.91 -36.06
C ASN A 302 36.67 63.63 -35.75
N GLU A 303 35.81 63.86 -36.74
CA GLU A 303 34.46 64.40 -36.55
C GLU A 303 33.65 63.55 -35.56
N PHE A 304 33.63 62.22 -35.79
CA PHE A 304 32.98 61.27 -34.89
C PHE A 304 33.60 61.26 -33.47
N ASN A 305 34.92 61.40 -33.36
CA ASN A 305 35.61 61.48 -32.07
C ASN A 305 35.25 62.76 -31.29
N GLU A 306 35.17 63.93 -31.94
CA GLU A 306 34.73 65.17 -31.29
C GLU A 306 33.25 65.12 -30.91
N GLU A 307 32.38 64.58 -31.78
CA GLU A 307 30.99 64.29 -31.41
C GLU A 307 30.90 63.36 -30.19
N ASN A 308 31.73 62.31 -30.14
CA ASN A 308 31.70 61.34 -29.06
C ASN A 308 32.23 61.92 -27.74
N LYS A 309 33.28 62.77 -27.77
CA LYS A 309 33.72 63.56 -26.61
C LYS A 309 32.61 64.47 -26.10
N LEU A 310 31.90 65.18 -26.99
CA LEU A 310 30.78 66.04 -26.61
C LEU A 310 29.63 65.24 -25.98
N LYS A 311 29.31 64.06 -26.52
CA LYS A 311 28.32 63.13 -25.95
C LYS A 311 28.75 62.62 -24.57
N GLN A 312 30.01 62.23 -24.40
CA GLN A 312 30.58 61.81 -23.11
C GLN A 312 30.52 62.92 -22.06
N LEU A 313 30.88 64.16 -22.41
CA LEU A 313 30.78 65.32 -21.52
C LEU A 313 29.32 65.61 -21.12
N GLN A 314 28.36 65.49 -22.04
CA GLN A 314 26.94 65.61 -21.74
C GLN A 314 26.43 64.49 -20.83
N GLU A 315 26.88 63.25 -21.04
CA GLU A 315 26.55 62.12 -20.16
C GLU A 315 27.14 62.28 -18.75
N GLU A 316 28.40 62.72 -18.63
CA GLU A 316 28.99 63.04 -17.34
C GLU A 316 28.22 64.15 -16.61
N TRP A 317 27.80 65.19 -17.34
CA TRP A 317 27.01 66.28 -16.78
C TRP A 317 25.64 65.80 -16.28
N LYS A 318 24.95 64.95 -17.05
CA LYS A 318 23.72 64.27 -16.62
C LYS A 318 23.96 63.44 -15.36
N LYS A 319 24.94 62.53 -15.37
CA LYS A 319 25.30 61.68 -14.21
C LYS A 319 25.60 62.52 -12.95
N LYS A 320 26.21 63.71 -13.10
CA LYS A 320 26.45 64.67 -11.99
C LYS A 320 25.18 65.35 -11.49
N ILE A 321 24.20 65.64 -12.36
CA ILE A 321 22.85 66.12 -11.97
C ILE A 321 22.06 65.00 -11.30
N ASP A 322 21.97 63.83 -11.92
CA ASP A 322 21.22 62.67 -11.43
C ASP A 322 21.68 62.26 -10.02
N MET A 323 23.01 62.22 -9.80
CA MET A 323 23.59 61.94 -8.49
C MET A 323 23.30 63.05 -7.45
N ARG A 324 23.26 64.33 -7.88
CA ARG A 324 22.89 65.44 -6.99
C ARG A 324 21.42 65.37 -6.58
N GLU A 325 20.52 64.99 -7.49
CA GLU A 325 19.11 64.77 -7.17
C GLU A 325 18.89 63.54 -6.28
N TYR A 326 19.61 62.44 -6.54
CA TYR A 326 19.61 61.26 -5.68
C TYR A 326 20.05 61.60 -4.24
N LEU A 327 21.18 62.30 -4.09
CA LEU A 327 21.66 62.74 -2.77
C LEU A 327 20.68 63.72 -2.09
N LYS A 328 19.98 64.59 -2.84
CA LYS A 328 18.95 65.47 -2.29
C LYS A 328 17.76 64.67 -1.75
N LYS A 329 17.27 63.68 -2.50
CA LYS A 329 16.20 62.76 -2.04
C LYS A 329 16.60 62.00 -0.79
N GLN A 330 17.83 61.46 -0.73
CA GLN A 330 18.34 60.77 0.45
C GLN A 330 18.44 61.67 1.70
N MET A 331 18.76 62.96 1.53
CA MET A 331 18.71 63.91 2.65
C MET A 331 17.27 64.21 3.10
N GLU A 332 16.33 64.36 2.15
CA GLU A 332 14.91 64.58 2.43
C GLU A 332 14.26 63.36 3.11
N GLU A 333 14.61 62.15 2.69
CA GLU A 333 14.24 60.87 3.32
C GLU A 333 14.78 60.78 4.76
N GLN A 334 16.07 61.07 4.96
CA GLN A 334 16.68 61.02 6.29
C GLN A 334 16.13 62.13 7.22
N GLU A 335 15.83 63.31 6.70
CA GLU A 335 15.18 64.38 7.48
C GLU A 335 13.74 63.99 7.86
N ALA A 336 12.98 63.35 6.96
CA ALA A 336 11.66 62.81 7.27
C ALA A 336 11.72 61.72 8.35
N ILE A 337 12.70 60.81 8.30
CA ILE A 337 12.96 59.81 9.35
C ILE A 337 13.27 60.51 10.68
N ASN A 338 14.25 61.42 10.70
CA ASN A 338 14.67 62.14 11.90
C ASN A 338 13.50 62.95 12.52
N ASN A 339 12.60 63.49 11.70
CA ASN A 339 11.42 64.22 12.18
C ASN A 339 10.31 63.28 12.66
N HIS A 340 10.14 62.11 12.05
CA HIS A 340 9.25 61.08 12.56
C HIS A 340 9.74 60.54 13.92
N GLU A 341 11.05 60.29 14.08
CA GLU A 341 11.66 59.89 15.34
C GLU A 341 11.45 60.93 16.45
N LYS A 342 11.59 62.24 16.16
CA LYS A 342 11.30 63.31 17.14
C LYS A 342 9.85 63.29 17.64
N VAL A 343 8.89 62.96 16.76
CA VAL A 343 7.46 62.87 17.12
C VAL A 343 7.15 61.59 17.90
N MET A 344 7.82 60.47 17.58
CA MET A 344 7.65 59.20 18.32
C MET A 344 8.37 59.22 19.68
N ASN A 345 9.47 59.95 19.77
CA ASN A 345 10.22 60.25 20.99
C ASN A 345 9.73 61.55 21.67
N ASP A 346 8.48 61.98 21.42
CA ASP A 346 7.84 63.03 22.21
C ASP A 346 7.61 62.52 23.64
N GLU A 347 8.61 62.75 24.48
CA GLU A 347 8.66 62.32 25.87
C GLU A 347 7.71 63.10 26.80
N SER A 348 6.80 63.92 26.25
CA SER A 348 5.79 64.65 27.01
C SER A 348 5.00 63.74 27.95
N LYS A 349 4.72 64.30 29.14
CA LYS A 349 4.06 63.56 30.24
C LYS A 349 2.67 63.05 29.83
N GLU A 350 2.02 63.73 28.88
CA GLU A 350 0.69 63.36 28.36
C GLU A 350 0.76 62.13 27.45
N VAL A 351 1.72 62.06 26.53
CA VAL A 351 1.95 60.89 25.66
C VAL A 351 2.30 59.67 26.51
N LYS A 352 3.21 59.79 27.47
CA LYS A 352 3.56 58.71 28.41
C LYS A 352 2.33 58.23 29.19
N GLN A 353 1.55 59.13 29.79
CA GLN A 353 0.30 58.77 30.46
C GLN A 353 -0.73 58.12 29.51
N ALA A 354 -0.79 58.49 28.23
CA ALA A 354 -1.71 57.88 27.27
C ALA A 354 -1.27 56.46 26.87
N ILE A 355 0.03 56.21 26.81
CA ILE A 355 0.63 54.87 26.67
C ILE A 355 0.31 54.04 27.92
N ASP A 356 0.57 54.53 29.13
CA ASP A 356 0.28 53.82 30.39
C ASP A 356 -1.22 53.49 30.53
N LYS A 357 -2.10 54.45 30.25
CA LYS A 357 -3.57 54.24 30.22
C LYS A 357 -4.01 53.24 29.15
N THR A 358 -3.23 53.07 28.07
CA THR A 358 -3.47 52.03 27.06
C THR A 358 -2.96 50.67 27.53
N ASN A 359 -1.76 50.61 28.09
CA ASN A 359 -1.11 49.40 28.56
C ASN A 359 -1.89 48.77 29.72
N ASN A 360 -2.36 49.57 30.67
CA ASN A 360 -3.22 49.11 31.76
C ASN A 360 -4.57 48.54 31.25
N LYS A 361 -5.13 49.08 30.16
CA LYS A 361 -6.33 48.50 29.52
C LYS A 361 -6.05 47.16 28.83
N VAL A 362 -4.90 47.03 28.17
CA VAL A 362 -4.49 45.75 27.56
C VAL A 362 -4.21 44.69 28.64
N LEU A 363 -3.57 45.06 29.75
CA LEU A 363 -3.38 44.16 30.89
C LEU A 363 -4.69 43.76 31.56
N ALA A 364 -5.61 44.71 31.78
CA ALA A 364 -6.93 44.41 32.34
C ALA A 364 -7.71 43.45 31.44
N TYR A 365 -7.70 43.65 30.12
CA TYR A 365 -8.33 42.74 29.17
C TYR A 365 -7.65 41.36 29.13
N GLY A 366 -6.31 41.32 29.24
CA GLY A 366 -5.57 40.06 29.39
C GLY A 366 -5.95 39.30 30.66
N GLN A 367 -6.18 40.01 31.77
CA GLN A 367 -6.62 39.43 33.05
C GLN A 367 -8.06 38.93 32.98
N GLU A 368 -8.98 39.72 32.39
CA GLU A 368 -10.38 39.36 32.10
C GLU A 368 -10.43 38.03 31.31
N VAL A 369 -9.73 37.97 30.17
CA VAL A 369 -9.63 36.76 29.34
C VAL A 369 -8.98 35.59 30.09
N LEU A 370 -7.96 35.83 30.92
CA LEU A 370 -7.33 34.80 31.73
C LEU A 370 -8.30 34.26 32.80
N GLU A 371 -9.14 35.11 33.38
CA GLU A 371 -10.15 34.75 34.39
C GLU A 371 -11.32 33.95 33.81
N GLU A 372 -11.87 34.37 32.67
CA GLU A 372 -12.82 33.56 31.88
C GLU A 372 -12.26 32.17 31.51
N SER A 373 -10.93 32.04 31.45
CA SER A 373 -10.26 30.80 31.03
C SER A 373 -10.00 29.82 32.18
N LYS A 374 -10.05 30.27 33.45
CA LYS A 374 -9.72 29.44 34.62
C LYS A 374 -10.65 28.24 34.71
N GLY A 375 -10.08 27.03 34.73
CA GLY A 375 -10.83 25.77 34.79
C GLY A 375 -11.48 25.29 33.49
N VAL A 376 -11.62 26.18 32.48
CA VAL A 376 -12.26 25.84 31.20
C VAL A 376 -11.25 25.38 30.14
N ARG A 377 -10.07 26.02 30.07
CA ARG A 377 -9.09 25.83 28.99
C ARG A 377 -7.64 26.03 29.45
N PRO A 378 -6.64 25.47 28.75
CA PRO A 378 -5.24 25.61 29.14
C PRO A 378 -4.78 27.08 29.14
N LEU A 379 -4.40 27.60 30.30
CA LEU A 379 -4.04 29.03 30.48
C LEU A 379 -2.71 29.42 29.80
N PHE A 380 -1.83 28.45 29.52
CA PHE A 380 -0.46 28.70 29.08
C PHE A 380 -0.31 29.62 27.85
N PRO A 381 -1.09 29.50 26.76
CA PRO A 381 -0.97 30.42 25.62
C PRO A 381 -1.29 31.87 26.00
N ILE A 382 -2.31 32.07 26.85
CA ILE A 382 -2.78 33.39 27.28
C ILE A 382 -1.75 34.05 28.21
N ILE A 383 -1.23 33.28 29.18
CA ILE A 383 -0.14 33.72 30.06
C ILE A 383 1.07 34.16 29.22
N LYS A 384 1.51 33.33 28.26
CA LYS A 384 2.63 33.62 27.37
C LYS A 384 2.41 34.89 26.53
N ALA A 385 1.18 35.14 26.05
CA ALA A 385 0.84 36.37 25.34
C ALA A 385 0.91 37.62 26.22
N ILE A 386 0.48 37.52 27.49
CA ILE A 386 0.56 38.61 28.48
C ILE A 386 2.03 38.88 28.87
N GLU A 387 2.84 37.83 29.05
CA GLU A 387 4.29 37.94 29.30
C GLU A 387 5.01 38.59 28.11
N GLN A 388 4.70 38.17 26.88
CA GLN A 388 5.24 38.77 25.67
C GLN A 388 4.85 40.25 25.56
N PHE A 389 3.58 40.61 25.80
CA PHE A 389 3.13 42.00 25.82
C PHE A 389 3.91 42.85 26.85
N LYS A 390 4.07 42.33 28.09
CA LYS A 390 4.84 43.00 29.15
C LYS A 390 6.32 43.17 28.77
N LYS A 391 6.90 42.21 28.06
CA LYS A 391 8.28 42.28 27.54
C LYS A 391 8.42 43.32 26.42
N GLU A 392 7.52 43.31 25.43
CA GLU A 392 7.49 44.26 24.31
C GLU A 392 7.36 45.71 24.79
N ASN A 393 6.54 45.95 25.82
CA ASN A 393 6.26 47.29 26.35
C ASN A 393 7.18 47.70 27.53
N ASN A 394 8.24 46.93 27.83
CA ASN A 394 9.17 47.17 28.95
C ASN A 394 8.47 47.29 30.33
N LEU A 395 7.33 46.62 30.51
CA LEU A 395 6.53 46.60 31.75
C LEU A 395 7.00 45.54 32.76
N LEU A 396 7.88 44.63 32.34
CA LEU A 396 8.65 43.82 33.27
C LEU A 396 9.80 44.68 33.83
N PRO A 397 10.13 44.58 35.13
CA PRO A 397 11.42 45.10 35.58
C PRO A 397 12.51 44.44 34.72
N ARG A 398 13.50 45.23 34.28
CA ARG A 398 14.73 44.63 33.76
C ARG A 398 15.23 43.66 34.81
N LYS A 399 15.48 42.40 34.44
CA LYS A 399 16.26 41.52 35.29
C LYS A 399 17.61 42.20 35.53
N THR A 400 17.77 42.79 36.71
CA THR A 400 19.08 42.79 37.35
C THR A 400 19.50 41.34 37.38
N PHE A 401 20.47 40.99 36.55
CA PHE A 401 21.36 39.91 36.93
C PHE A 401 22.07 40.45 38.15
N GLU A 402 21.53 40.11 39.33
CA GLU A 402 22.33 39.95 40.52
C GLU A 402 23.35 38.89 40.13
N ILE A 403 24.55 39.36 39.80
CA ILE A 403 25.69 38.51 39.50
C ILE A 403 26.09 37.94 40.86
N GLU A 404 25.61 36.74 41.16
CA GLU A 404 26.29 35.87 42.12
C GLU A 404 27.75 35.77 41.65
N GLU A 405 28.70 35.97 42.58
CA GLU A 405 30.09 36.30 42.26
C GLU A 405 30.89 35.09 41.73
N GLU A 406 30.58 34.63 40.53
CA GLU A 406 31.48 33.80 39.71
C GLU A 406 32.34 34.70 38.81
N GLU A 407 33.65 34.46 38.82
CA GLU A 407 34.69 35.30 38.20
C GLU A 407 34.75 35.14 36.66
N GLU A 408 33.73 35.58 35.91
CA GLU A 408 33.85 35.73 34.45
C GLU A 408 34.58 37.02 34.05
N ASP A 409 35.80 36.84 33.53
CA ASP A 409 36.74 37.87 33.09
C ASP A 409 36.08 38.90 32.14
N SER A 410 35.88 40.13 32.63
CA SER A 410 35.28 41.19 31.82
C SER A 410 36.14 41.47 30.56
N PRO A 411 35.58 41.44 29.34
CA PRO A 411 36.38 41.56 28.12
C PRO A 411 36.92 42.98 27.96
N LEU A 412 38.14 43.20 28.46
CA LEU A 412 38.84 44.49 28.49
C LEU A 412 38.67 45.27 27.19
N ALA A 413 38.03 46.45 27.30
CA ALA A 413 37.69 47.29 26.16
C ALA A 413 38.94 47.63 25.33
N ARG A 414 39.07 46.98 24.16
CA ARG A 414 40.21 47.15 23.26
C ARG A 414 40.31 48.59 22.79
N LYS A 415 41.13 49.40 23.47
CA LYS A 415 41.47 50.77 23.07
C LYS A 415 41.93 50.75 21.61
N ARG A 416 41.18 51.45 20.75
CA ARG A 416 41.54 51.57 19.32
C ARG A 416 42.88 52.30 19.22
N ASN A 417 43.93 51.58 18.88
CA ASN A 417 45.24 52.17 18.59
C ASN A 417 45.09 53.14 17.40
N MET A 418 45.02 54.44 17.67
CA MET A 418 45.18 55.45 16.63
C MET A 418 46.56 55.28 16.02
N LYS A 419 46.61 54.98 14.71
CA LYS A 419 47.88 54.99 13.97
C LYS A 419 48.47 56.40 14.08
N LYS A 420 49.65 56.52 14.69
CA LYS A 420 50.42 57.76 14.65
C LYS A 420 50.72 58.07 13.19
N ILE A 421 50.16 59.16 12.66
CA ILE A 421 50.56 59.70 11.37
C ILE A 421 52.03 60.13 11.51
N CYS A 422 52.89 59.71 10.57
CA CYS A 422 54.31 60.04 10.66
C CYS A 422 54.50 61.55 10.53
N SER A 423 55.17 62.18 11.51
CA SER A 423 55.36 63.64 11.57
C SER A 423 56.43 64.16 10.61
N ASN A 424 56.97 63.32 9.73
CA ASN A 424 57.87 63.69 8.63
C ASN A 424 57.40 62.99 7.34
N PRO A 425 56.57 63.64 6.50
CA PRO A 425 56.42 63.25 5.10
C PRO A 425 57.74 63.53 4.36
N LEU A 426 58.20 62.58 3.55
CA LEU A 426 59.36 62.78 2.68
C LEU A 426 58.97 63.69 1.49
N SER A 427 59.85 64.63 1.13
CA SER A 427 59.66 65.49 -0.04
C SER A 427 59.60 64.64 -1.32
N PRO A 428 58.74 64.98 -2.31
CA PRO A 428 58.64 64.25 -3.58
C PRO A 428 59.99 64.05 -4.29
N ASP A 429 60.90 65.01 -4.15
CA ASP A 429 62.24 65.04 -4.77
C ASP A 429 63.19 63.92 -4.27
N LYS A 430 62.78 63.18 -3.23
CA LYS A 430 63.52 62.02 -2.69
C LYS A 430 62.90 60.68 -3.08
N ILE A 431 61.81 60.67 -3.85
CA ILE A 431 61.14 59.47 -4.33
C ILE A 431 61.74 59.06 -5.68
N PHE A 432 62.82 58.29 -5.64
CA PHE A 432 63.36 57.64 -6.84
C PHE A 432 62.44 56.48 -7.26
N TYR A 433 61.69 56.69 -8.33
CA TYR A 433 61.03 55.61 -9.05
C TYR A 433 62.06 54.84 -9.87
N LEU A 434 62.15 53.53 -9.67
CA LEU A 434 62.84 52.63 -10.58
C LEU A 434 62.00 52.52 -11.87
N GLY A 435 62.63 52.75 -13.02
CA GLY A 435 62.06 52.59 -14.36
C GLY A 435 62.48 51.28 -15.00
#